data_AF-A0A7S3N780-F1
#
_entry.id   AF-A0A7S3N780-F1
#
_cell.length_a   1.000
_cell.length_b   1.000
_cell.length_c   1.000
_cell.angle_alpha   90.00
_cell.angle_beta   90.00
_cell.angle_gamma   90.00
#
_symmetry.space_group_name_H-M   'P 1'
#
loop_
_entity.id
_entity.type
_entity.pdbx_description
1 polymer ?
#
loop_
_entity_poly.entity_id
_entity_poly.type
_entity_poly.pdbx_seq_one_letter_code
_entity_poly.pdbx_strand_id
1 'polypeptide(L)'
;MEKADLSKEKDQKKKVKKQKLINFEEYGTKKLAFKFSYIGFNYQGLTIQKHTDNTVEFHIFNALKKLRLVQGESPGEWGFSRCGRTDKGVSALGNVFAVTVRNLTKRVQPKQATVHGRKDENKTDSQQPPNIDIEETKEEKKDSELEIKKHPADVELYAC
;
A
#
# COMPACT_ATOMS: atom_id res chain seq x y z
N MET A 1 -30.41 -31.59 -48.41
CA MET A 1 -30.98 -30.32 -47.90
C MET A 1 -30.90 -30.42 -46.39
N GLU A 2 -29.94 -29.79 -45.72
CA GLU A 2 -29.90 -28.35 -45.38
C GLU A 2 -30.23 -28.22 -43.87
N LYS A 3 -29.46 -27.64 -42.96
CA LYS A 3 -28.08 -27.12 -42.85
C LYS A 3 -27.73 -27.09 -41.35
N ALA A 4 -26.44 -27.13 -41.04
CA ALA A 4 -25.88 -26.68 -39.77
C ALA A 4 -25.69 -25.16 -39.80
N ASP A 5 -25.94 -24.46 -38.68
CA ASP A 5 -25.26 -23.22 -38.28
C ASP A 5 -25.84 -22.68 -36.97
N LEU A 6 -25.01 -22.50 -35.93
CA LEU A 6 -25.14 -21.60 -34.78
C LEU A 6 -23.99 -21.97 -33.81
N SER A 7 -23.07 -21.12 -33.33
CA SER A 7 -22.71 -19.73 -33.53
C SER A 7 -21.27 -19.57 -32.97
N LYS A 8 -20.39 -18.88 -33.69
CA LYS A 8 -19.00 -18.62 -33.26
C LYS A 8 -18.96 -17.64 -32.08
N GLU A 9 -18.61 -18.12 -30.88
CA GLU A 9 -18.29 -17.27 -29.74
C GLU A 9 -16.89 -16.65 -29.95
N LYS A 10 -16.82 -15.32 -30.02
CA LYS A 10 -15.57 -14.59 -30.17
C LYS A 10 -14.97 -14.32 -28.79
N ASP A 11 -13.97 -15.12 -28.41
CA ASP A 11 -13.11 -14.87 -27.26
C ASP A 11 -12.37 -13.53 -27.40
N GLN A 12 -12.92 -12.46 -26.83
CA GLN A 12 -12.23 -11.19 -26.68
C GLN A 12 -11.27 -11.24 -25.51
N LYS A 13 -10.03 -11.71 -25.76
CA LYS A 13 -8.90 -11.58 -24.82
C LYS A 13 -8.61 -10.10 -24.54
N LYS A 14 -9.14 -9.56 -23.43
CA LYS A 14 -8.78 -8.23 -22.90
C LYS A 14 -7.28 -8.20 -22.58
N LYS A 15 -6.50 -7.40 -23.31
CA LYS A 15 -5.08 -7.14 -23.02
C LYS A 15 -4.97 -6.45 -21.65
N VAL A 16 -4.47 -7.16 -20.64
CA VAL A 16 -4.14 -6.59 -19.33
C VAL A 16 -2.95 -5.65 -19.50
N LYS A 17 -3.17 -4.34 -19.37
CA LYS A 17 -2.08 -3.35 -19.35
C LYS A 17 -1.25 -3.58 -18.08
N LYS A 18 0.03 -3.95 -18.21
CA LYS A 18 0.96 -4.03 -17.07
C LYS A 18 1.01 -2.66 -16.39
N GLN A 19 0.61 -2.61 -15.12
CA GLN A 19 0.65 -1.38 -14.34
C GLN A 19 2.11 -0.96 -14.12
N LYS A 20 2.44 0.30 -14.43
CA LYS A 20 3.78 0.86 -14.26
C LYS A 20 4.15 0.84 -12.78
N LEU A 21 5.34 0.32 -12.46
CA LEU A 21 5.89 0.41 -11.11
C LEU A 21 6.16 1.89 -10.78
N ILE A 22 5.53 2.40 -9.72
CA ILE A 22 5.74 3.75 -9.21
C ILE A 22 6.96 3.72 -8.30
N ASN A 23 7.99 4.50 -8.62
CA ASN A 23 9.08 4.81 -7.71
C ASN A 23 8.64 5.94 -6.78
N PHE A 24 8.65 5.71 -5.47
CA PHE A 24 8.19 6.69 -4.47
C PHE A 24 9.18 7.86 -4.29
N GLU A 25 10.47 7.63 -4.51
CA GLU A 25 11.51 8.66 -4.36
C GLU A 25 11.38 9.82 -5.36
N GLU A 26 10.75 9.55 -6.50
CA GLU A 26 10.49 10.55 -7.54
C GLU A 26 9.42 11.57 -7.14
N TYR A 27 8.62 11.31 -6.10
CA TYR A 27 7.46 12.13 -5.76
C TYR A 27 7.62 12.82 -4.41
N GLY A 28 7.06 14.02 -4.31
CA GLY A 28 6.91 14.71 -3.03
C GLY A 28 5.96 13.95 -2.11
N THR A 29 6.06 14.18 -0.81
CA THR A 29 5.09 13.71 0.17
C THR A 29 4.47 14.90 0.90
N LYS A 30 3.22 14.78 1.32
CA LYS A 30 2.50 15.80 2.09
C LYS A 30 1.69 15.13 3.20
N LYS A 31 1.66 15.77 4.36
CA LYS A 31 0.77 15.38 5.46
C LYS A 31 -0.63 15.90 5.17
N LEU A 32 -1.62 15.02 5.11
CA LEU A 32 -3.03 15.36 4.92
C LEU A 32 -3.88 14.78 6.05
N ALA A 33 -5.01 15.43 6.31
CA ALA A 33 -6.07 14.92 7.16
C ALA A 33 -7.27 14.53 6.30
N PHE A 34 -7.82 13.35 6.55
CA PHE A 34 -8.99 12.85 5.86
C PHE A 34 -10.15 12.73 6.83
N LYS A 35 -11.26 13.40 6.52
CA LYS A 35 -12.54 13.23 7.19
C LYS A 35 -13.30 12.10 6.53
N PHE A 36 -13.81 11.17 7.31
CA PHE A 36 -14.53 10.01 6.81
C PHE A 36 -15.71 9.63 7.70
N SER A 37 -16.58 8.81 7.13
CA SER A 37 -17.75 8.28 7.80
C SER A 37 -17.91 6.81 7.44
N TYR A 38 -18.54 6.03 8.32
CA TYR A 38 -18.84 4.62 8.06
C TYR A 38 -19.99 4.10 8.93
N ILE A 39 -20.67 3.07 8.43
CA ILE A 39 -21.71 2.33 9.15
C ILE A 39 -21.05 1.19 9.92
N GLY A 40 -21.06 1.26 11.25
CA GLY A 40 -20.29 0.38 12.12
C GLY A 40 -20.81 -1.05 12.28
N PHE A 41 -22.07 -1.32 11.90
CA PHE A 41 -22.77 -2.58 12.16
C PHE A 41 -21.97 -3.82 11.73
N ASN A 42 -21.29 -3.73 10.57
CA ASN A 42 -20.51 -4.82 10.01
C ASN A 42 -19.02 -4.82 10.40
N TYR A 43 -18.56 -3.91 11.26
CA TYR A 43 -17.15 -3.76 11.61
C TYR A 43 -16.86 -4.02 13.08
N GLN A 44 -15.67 -4.54 13.36
CA GLN A 44 -15.18 -4.81 14.71
C GLN A 44 -14.53 -3.60 15.37
N GLY A 45 -15.02 -2.40 15.04
CA GLY A 45 -14.52 -1.12 15.52
C GLY A 45 -13.52 -0.48 14.55
N LEU A 46 -13.03 0.70 14.93
CA LEU A 46 -12.10 1.46 14.09
C LEU A 46 -10.70 0.85 14.05
N THR A 47 -10.11 0.57 15.22
CA THR A 47 -8.68 0.27 15.35
C THR A 47 -8.36 -1.17 14.94
N ILE A 48 -7.19 -1.38 14.30
CA ILE A 48 -6.68 -2.73 14.00
C ILE A 48 -6.54 -3.58 15.26
N GLN A 49 -6.91 -4.85 15.13
CA GLN A 49 -6.81 -5.84 16.19
C GLN A 49 -6.11 -7.08 15.63
N LYS A 50 -5.32 -7.78 16.45
CA LYS A 50 -4.51 -8.93 16.00
C LYS A 50 -5.32 -10.14 15.53
N HIS A 51 -6.59 -10.23 15.93
CA HIS A 51 -7.44 -11.40 15.71
C HIS A 51 -8.49 -11.19 14.62
N THR A 52 -8.52 -10.02 13.97
CA THR A 52 -9.46 -9.73 12.90
C THR A 52 -8.97 -8.65 11.95
N ASP A 53 -9.24 -8.87 10.67
CA ASP A 53 -9.01 -7.91 9.59
C ASP A 53 -10.25 -7.06 9.31
N ASN A 54 -11.38 -7.34 9.98
CA ASN A 54 -12.65 -6.65 9.74
C ASN A 54 -12.78 -5.38 10.60
N THR A 55 -11.76 -4.53 10.56
CA THR A 55 -11.74 -3.23 11.22
C THR A 55 -11.62 -2.12 10.18
N VAL A 56 -12.14 -0.94 10.49
CA VAL A 56 -12.16 0.16 9.52
C VAL A 56 -10.74 0.60 9.15
N GLU A 57 -9.80 0.63 10.10
CA GLU A 57 -8.39 0.92 9.81
C GLU A 57 -7.73 -0.11 8.91
N PHE A 58 -8.03 -1.40 9.06
CA PHE A 58 -7.48 -2.42 8.16
C PHE A 58 -7.87 -2.14 6.71
N HIS A 59 -9.15 -1.84 6.48
CA HIS A 59 -9.64 -1.49 5.14
C HIS A 59 -9.03 -0.19 4.62
N ILE A 60 -8.91 0.85 5.45
CA ILE A 60 -8.26 2.11 5.07
C ILE A 60 -6.79 1.88 4.70
N PHE A 61 -6.03 1.14 5.50
CA PHE A 61 -4.61 0.88 5.23
C PHE A 61 -4.42 0.05 3.98
N ASN A 62 -5.25 -0.98 3.78
CA ASN A 62 -5.25 -1.76 2.56
C ASN A 62 -5.55 -0.89 1.33
N ALA A 63 -6.51 0.04 1.44
CA ALA A 63 -6.80 0.98 0.36
C ALA A 63 -5.63 1.93 0.09
N LEU A 64 -4.99 2.51 1.12
CA LEU A 64 -3.81 3.38 0.96
C LEU A 64 -2.64 2.66 0.27
N LYS A 65 -2.38 1.40 0.63
CA LYS A 65 -1.37 0.54 -0.01
C LYS A 65 -1.73 0.25 -1.47
N LYS A 66 -2.97 -0.19 -1.74
CA LYS A 66 -3.47 -0.48 -3.10
C LYS A 66 -3.40 0.74 -4.03
N LEU A 67 -3.69 1.92 -3.49
CA LEU A 67 -3.62 3.19 -4.23
C LEU A 67 -2.18 3.73 -4.35
N ARG A 68 -1.19 3.10 -3.71
CA ARG A 68 0.22 3.53 -3.70
C ARG A 68 0.38 4.97 -3.23
N LEU A 69 -0.38 5.32 -2.19
CA LEU A 69 -0.32 6.63 -1.55
C LEU A 69 0.72 6.68 -0.45
N VAL A 70 1.02 5.56 0.20
CA VAL A 70 1.98 5.46 1.30
C VAL A 70 3.17 4.58 0.92
N GLN A 71 4.34 4.88 1.48
CA GLN A 71 5.56 4.10 1.34
C GLN A 71 5.89 3.46 2.68
N GLY A 72 6.22 2.16 2.69
CA GLY A 72 6.51 1.41 3.92
C GLY A 72 5.37 0.44 4.28
N GLU A 73 5.61 -0.40 5.28
CA GLU A 73 4.67 -1.46 5.66
C GLU A 73 3.78 -1.11 6.84
N SER A 74 4.28 -0.25 7.74
CA SER A 74 3.62 0.06 9.00
C SER A 74 3.02 1.47 9.06
N PRO A 75 1.92 1.68 9.83
CA PRO A 75 1.33 3.01 10.01
C PRO A 75 2.28 4.04 10.65
N GLY A 76 3.27 3.58 11.42
CA GLY A 76 4.28 4.45 12.04
C GLY A 76 5.14 5.17 11.01
N GLU A 77 5.54 4.48 9.94
CA GLU A 77 6.32 5.05 8.84
C GLU A 77 5.54 6.11 8.04
N TRP A 78 4.21 5.96 7.97
CA TRP A 78 3.34 6.91 7.26
C TRP A 78 2.95 8.11 8.14
N GLY A 79 3.46 8.17 9.37
CA GLY A 79 3.08 9.12 10.40
C GLY A 79 1.60 9.04 10.77
N PHE A 80 0.92 7.90 10.57
CA PHE A 80 -0.51 7.78 10.74
C PHE A 80 -0.96 8.21 12.15
N SER A 81 -2.01 9.02 12.22
CA SER A 81 -2.68 9.39 13.47
C SER A 81 -4.19 9.36 13.31
N ARG A 82 -4.90 9.02 14.39
CA ARG A 82 -6.36 8.93 14.47
C ARG A 82 -6.88 9.94 15.49
N CYS A 83 -8.03 10.56 15.27
CA CYS A 83 -8.60 11.51 16.22
C CYS A 83 -9.43 10.87 17.35
N GLY A 84 -9.93 9.64 17.15
CA GLY A 84 -10.74 8.95 18.15
C GLY A 84 -10.86 7.47 17.82
N ARG A 85 -11.21 6.65 18.83
CA ARG A 85 -11.55 5.24 18.65
C ARG A 85 -13.05 5.06 18.67
N THR A 86 -13.52 3.99 18.06
CA THR A 86 -14.89 3.51 18.19
C THR A 86 -14.86 2.03 18.51
N ASP A 87 -15.87 1.58 19.26
CA ASP A 87 -16.05 0.18 19.58
C ASP A 87 -16.74 -0.57 18.44
N LYS A 88 -16.78 -1.90 18.56
CA LYS A 88 -17.47 -2.78 17.60
C LYS A 88 -18.94 -2.37 17.43
N GLY A 89 -19.41 -2.31 16.18
CA GLY A 89 -20.79 -1.95 15.87
C GLY A 89 -21.08 -0.45 15.85
N VAL A 90 -20.17 0.40 16.35
CA VAL A 90 -20.39 1.86 16.43
C VAL A 90 -20.14 2.51 15.07
N SER A 91 -21.14 3.25 14.60
CA SER A 91 -21.02 4.07 13.39
C SER A 91 -20.36 5.42 13.70
N ALA A 92 -19.71 6.02 12.72
CA ALA A 92 -19.13 7.36 12.87
C ALA A 92 -19.45 8.24 11.67
N LEU A 93 -19.77 9.49 11.95
CA LEU A 93 -19.94 10.55 10.97
C LEU A 93 -18.89 11.63 11.26
N GLY A 94 -17.97 11.86 10.31
CA GLY A 94 -16.97 12.91 10.45
C GLY A 94 -15.77 12.56 11.34
N ASN A 95 -15.44 11.27 11.47
CA ASN A 95 -14.18 10.86 12.08
C ASN A 95 -13.00 11.32 11.21
N VAL A 96 -11.81 11.50 11.79
CA VAL A 96 -10.64 12.04 11.07
C VAL A 96 -9.40 11.20 11.34
N PHE A 97 -8.61 10.96 10.30
CA PHE A 97 -7.24 10.48 10.44
C PHE A 97 -6.28 11.36 9.65
N ALA A 98 -5.02 11.41 10.05
CA ALA A 98 -3.98 12.11 9.31
C ALA A 98 -2.85 11.16 8.92
N VAL A 99 -2.37 11.27 7.68
CA VAL A 99 -1.35 10.39 7.11
C VAL A 99 -0.49 11.16 6.12
N THR A 100 0.78 10.78 6.02
CA THR A 100 1.71 11.33 5.04
C THR A 100 1.56 10.54 3.74
N VAL A 101 1.13 11.21 2.67
CA VAL A 101 0.87 10.58 1.37
C VAL A 101 1.72 11.18 0.26
N ARG A 102 1.92 10.39 -0.79
CA ARG A 102 2.54 10.79 -2.04
C ARG A 102 1.71 11.87 -2.73
N ASN A 103 2.37 12.94 -3.17
CA ASN A 103 1.82 13.98 -4.03
C ASN A 103 2.12 13.65 -5.50
N LEU A 104 1.36 14.22 -6.43
CA LEU A 104 1.60 14.12 -7.87
C LEU A 104 2.86 14.88 -8.31
N THR A 105 3.26 15.91 -7.56
CA THR A 105 4.46 16.71 -7.88
C THR A 105 5.72 15.87 -7.75
N LYS A 106 6.51 15.82 -8.83
CA LYS A 106 7.82 15.17 -8.81
C LYS A 106 8.80 15.99 -7.95
N ARG A 107 9.63 15.31 -7.16
CA ARG A 107 10.78 15.94 -6.52
C ARG A 107 11.78 16.32 -7.61
N VAL A 108 12.22 17.57 -7.58
CA VAL A 108 13.44 17.96 -8.27
C VAL A 108 14.58 17.37 -7.44
N GLN A 109 15.09 16.21 -7.84
CA GLN A 109 16.33 15.68 -7.28
C GLN A 109 17.42 16.72 -7.58
N PRO A 110 18.12 17.28 -6.57
CA PRO A 110 19.31 18.06 -6.84
C PRO A 110 20.29 17.12 -7.55
N LYS A 111 20.68 17.45 -8.79
CA LYS A 111 21.70 16.70 -9.52
C LYS A 111 22.96 16.74 -8.67
N GLN A 112 23.33 15.59 -8.10
CA GLN A 112 24.64 15.44 -7.47
C GLN A 112 25.68 15.76 -8.54
N ALA A 113 26.53 16.76 -8.28
CA ALA A 113 27.62 17.10 -9.16
C ALA A 113 28.54 15.87 -9.28
N THR A 114 28.73 15.36 -10.49
CA THR A 114 29.74 14.36 -10.82
C THR A 114 31.12 14.93 -10.49
N VAL A 115 31.66 14.59 -9.31
CA VAL A 115 33.07 14.81 -8.99
C VAL A 115 33.88 13.77 -9.76
N HIS A 116 34.49 14.18 -10.87
CA HIS A 116 35.54 13.39 -11.53
C HIS A 116 36.77 13.36 -10.61
N GLY A 117 37.36 12.17 -10.46
CA GLY A 117 38.17 11.78 -9.32
C GLY A 117 39.56 12.42 -9.21
N ARG A 118 40.18 12.18 -8.05
CA ARG A 118 41.64 12.17 -7.87
C ARG A 118 41.98 10.96 -7.00
N LYS A 119 42.76 10.03 -7.56
CA LYS A 119 43.35 8.88 -6.86
C LYS A 119 44.48 9.39 -5.97
N ASP A 120 44.58 8.91 -4.74
CA ASP A 120 45.85 8.73 -4.04
C ASP A 120 45.72 7.52 -3.10
N GLU A 121 46.74 6.67 -3.16
CA GLU A 121 46.85 5.37 -2.50
C GLU A 121 47.53 5.54 -1.13
N ASN A 122 47.06 4.86 -0.08
CA ASN A 122 47.98 4.27 0.89
C ASN A 122 47.34 3.17 1.76
N LYS A 123 48.10 2.07 1.90
CA LYS A 123 47.84 0.86 2.72
C LYS A 123 47.96 1.17 4.22
N THR A 124 47.29 0.38 5.09
CA THR A 124 47.94 -0.58 6.01
C THR A 124 46.88 -1.36 6.84
N ASP A 125 46.94 -2.68 6.64
CA ASP A 125 46.70 -3.87 7.48
C ASP A 125 45.65 -4.03 8.61
N SER A 126 44.89 -5.12 8.43
CA SER A 126 44.19 -6.08 9.31
C SER A 126 43.84 -5.78 10.79
N GLN A 127 42.57 -6.02 11.15
CA GLN A 127 42.11 -7.23 11.88
C GLN A 127 40.55 -7.29 12.01
N GLN A 128 39.98 -8.43 11.62
CA GLN A 128 38.59 -8.93 11.81
C GLN A 128 38.40 -9.48 13.25
N PRO A 129 37.21 -9.89 13.79
CA PRO A 129 36.03 -10.55 13.15
C PRO A 129 34.67 -10.15 13.83
N PRO A 130 33.50 -10.88 13.78
CA PRO A 130 33.15 -12.13 13.09
C PRO A 130 31.85 -12.15 12.26
N ASN A 131 31.76 -13.21 11.44
CA ASN A 131 30.63 -13.68 10.64
C ASN A 131 29.35 -13.94 11.46
N ILE A 132 28.20 -13.64 10.86
CA ILE A 132 26.93 -14.28 11.22
C ILE A 132 26.29 -14.78 9.92
N ASP A 133 26.23 -16.10 9.83
CA ASP A 133 25.54 -16.86 8.79
C ASP A 133 24.02 -16.61 8.89
N ILE A 134 23.39 -16.21 7.79
CA ILE A 134 21.93 -16.26 7.68
C ILE A 134 21.60 -17.21 6.55
N GLU A 135 21.23 -18.42 6.97
CA GLU A 135 20.72 -19.49 6.14
C GLU A 135 19.42 -19.08 5.43
N GLU A 136 19.41 -19.39 4.15
CA GLU A 136 18.25 -19.39 3.27
C GLU A 136 17.31 -20.53 3.68
N THR A 137 16.08 -20.22 4.06
CA THR A 137 14.99 -21.21 4.06
C THR A 137 13.85 -20.72 3.17
N LYS A 138 13.51 -21.60 2.22
CA LYS A 138 12.44 -21.48 1.22
C LYS A 138 11.10 -21.95 1.79
N GLU A 139 10.07 -21.69 0.98
CA GLU A 139 8.70 -22.27 0.96
C GLU A 139 7.67 -21.52 1.83
N GLU A 140 6.45 -21.22 1.37
CA GLU A 140 5.72 -21.63 0.18
C GLU A 140 4.58 -20.64 -0.09
N LYS A 141 4.28 -20.38 -1.36
CA LYS A 141 3.09 -19.63 -1.79
C LYS A 141 1.87 -20.54 -1.70
N LYS A 142 0.79 -20.04 -1.10
CA LYS A 142 -0.55 -20.60 -1.29
C LYS A 142 -1.48 -19.49 -1.78
N ASP A 143 -1.57 -19.40 -3.11
CA ASP A 143 -2.61 -18.65 -3.78
C ASP A 143 -3.94 -19.34 -3.45
N SER A 144 -4.67 -18.77 -2.49
CA SER A 144 -6.10 -19.05 -2.33
C SER A 144 -6.85 -17.83 -2.85
N GLU A 145 -7.58 -18.09 -3.93
CA GLU A 145 -8.50 -17.18 -4.58
C GLU A 145 -9.62 -16.83 -3.59
N LEU A 146 -9.38 -15.81 -2.76
CA LEU A 146 -10.40 -15.23 -1.89
C LEU A 146 -11.29 -14.36 -2.76
N GLU A 147 -12.41 -14.96 -3.15
CA GLU A 147 -13.56 -14.35 -3.77
C GLU A 147 -13.85 -13.00 -3.08
N ILE A 148 -13.57 -11.92 -3.80
CA ILE A 148 -13.86 -10.56 -3.34
C ILE A 148 -15.37 -10.42 -3.31
N LYS A 149 -16.00 -10.77 -2.19
CA LYS A 149 -17.32 -10.26 -1.85
C LYS A 149 -17.18 -8.74 -1.89
N LYS A 150 -17.70 -8.12 -2.95
CA LYS A 150 -17.92 -6.67 -3.02
C LYS A 150 -18.80 -6.31 -1.84
N HIS A 151 -18.21 -6.05 -0.68
CA HIS A 151 -18.85 -5.18 0.26
C HIS A 151 -18.81 -3.79 -0.36
N PRO A 152 -19.98 -3.16 -0.62
CA PRO A 152 -20.00 -1.77 -1.03
C PRO A 152 -19.21 -1.00 0.03
N ALA A 153 -18.27 -0.16 -0.42
CA ALA A 153 -17.46 0.62 0.49
C ALA A 153 -18.39 1.62 1.21
N ASP A 154 -18.86 1.25 2.40
CA ASP A 154 -19.66 2.14 3.27
C ASP A 154 -18.79 3.24 3.91
N VAL A 155 -17.50 3.31 3.53
CA VAL A 155 -16.54 4.30 4.01
C VAL A 155 -16.32 5.36 2.94
N GLU A 156 -16.82 6.57 3.20
CA GLU A 156 -16.61 7.71 2.32
C GLU A 156 -15.47 8.59 2.86
N LEU A 157 -14.51 8.94 2.00
CA LEU A 157 -13.28 9.61 2.38
C LEU A 157 -13.14 10.98 1.71
N TYR A 158 -12.99 12.03 2.51
CA TYR A 158 -12.79 13.41 2.08
C TYR A 158 -11.45 13.90 2.59
N ALA A 159 -10.58 14.39 1.71
CA ALA A 159 -9.35 15.07 2.12
C ALA A 159 -9.64 16.57 2.33
N CYS A 160 -9.14 17.13 3.44
CA CYS A 160 -9.16 18.58 3.69
C CYS A 160 -7.85 19.23 3.25
#